data_AF-X0RV20-F1
#
_entry.id   AF-X0RV20-F1
#
_cell.length_a   1.000
_cell.length_b   1.000
_cell.length_c   1.000
_cell.angle_alpha   90.00
_cell.angle_beta   90.00
_cell.angle_gamma   90.00
#
_symmetry.space_group_name_H-M   'P 1'
#
loop_
_entity.id
_entity.type
_entity.pdbx_description
1 polymer ?
#
loop_
_entity_poly.entity_id
_entity_poly.type
_entity_poly.pdbx_seq_one_letter_code
_entity_poly.pdbx_strand_id
1 'polypeptide(L)'
;YEMAGIKDPKKEIDIAEVYQPFPSQELIFAERLGLFDEGTAWMALEKGETDIDGRMPLDPSGGVNATNAIGSTALQRILECALQIMGKAEEHQVPKKVSNAVAHGWGGVTSYITVTVLGDSPGR
;
A
#
# COMPACT_ATOMS: atom_id res chain seq x y z
N TYR A 1 -10.30 7.47 -3.02
CA TYR A 1 -9.49 8.66 -3.36
C TYR A 1 -10.29 9.95 -3.32
N GLU A 2 -11.45 10.04 -3.97
CA GLU A 2 -12.31 11.24 -3.94
C GLU A 2 -12.56 11.76 -2.50
N MET A 3 -12.96 10.88 -1.58
CA MET A 3 -13.14 11.22 -0.15
C MET A 3 -11.89 11.78 0.54
N ALA A 4 -10.70 11.48 0.02
CA ALA A 4 -9.41 11.92 0.55
C ALA A 4 -8.80 13.09 -0.26
N GLY A 5 -9.51 13.64 -1.25
CA GLY A 5 -9.01 14.73 -2.10
C GLY A 5 -7.83 14.34 -3.00
N ILE A 6 -7.58 13.04 -3.22
CA ILE A 6 -6.53 12.52 -4.11
C ILE A 6 -7.07 12.50 -5.55
N LYS A 7 -6.38 13.17 -6.48
CA LYS A 7 -6.74 13.27 -7.90
C LYS A 7 -5.96 12.27 -8.76
N ASP A 8 -4.68 12.08 -8.48
CA ASP A 8 -3.77 11.18 -9.20
C ASP A 8 -2.99 10.32 -8.19
N PRO A 9 -3.52 9.12 -7.86
CA PRO A 9 -2.89 8.23 -6.88
C PRO A 9 -1.43 7.91 -7.19
N LYS A 10 -1.04 7.84 -8.47
CA LYS A 10 0.33 7.51 -8.89
C LYS A 10 1.36 8.57 -8.46
N LYS A 11 0.91 9.80 -8.23
CA LYS A 11 1.75 10.94 -7.82
C LYS A 11 1.56 11.34 -6.38
N GLU A 12 0.41 10.99 -5.79
CA GLU A 12 -0.01 11.52 -4.51
C GLU A 12 -0.01 10.48 -3.39
N ILE A 13 0.12 9.18 -3.71
CA ILE A 13 0.39 8.12 -2.74
C ILE A 13 1.89 7.82 -2.75
N ASP A 14 2.47 7.76 -1.57
CA ASP A 14 3.91 7.53 -1.40
C ASP A 14 4.24 6.06 -1.18
N ILE A 15 3.40 5.33 -0.44
CA ILE A 15 3.55 3.89 -0.18
C ILE A 15 2.19 3.21 -0.14
N ALA A 16 2.16 1.90 -0.37
CA ALA A 16 0.95 1.10 -0.24
C ALA A 16 1.19 -0.17 0.55
N GLU A 17 0.24 -0.49 1.44
CA GLU A 17 0.16 -1.76 2.14
C GLU A 17 -1.05 -2.53 1.62
N VAL A 18 -0.79 -3.55 0.82
CA VAL A 18 -1.77 -4.29 0.03
C VAL A 18 -2.03 -5.64 0.68
N TYR A 19 -3.26 -5.92 1.12
CA TYR A 19 -3.56 -7.29 1.56
C TYR A 19 -3.55 -8.30 0.39
N GLN A 20 -2.57 -9.20 0.39
CA GLN A 20 -2.24 -10.14 -0.68
C GLN A 20 -1.86 -11.55 -0.14
N PRO A 21 -2.82 -12.40 0.26
CA PRO A 21 -2.51 -13.77 0.71
C PRO A 21 -1.88 -14.66 -0.37
N PHE A 22 -1.87 -14.22 -1.62
CA PHE A 22 -1.13 -14.86 -2.71
C PHE A 22 -0.26 -13.82 -3.42
N PRO A 23 1.03 -14.10 -3.72
CA PRO A 23 1.94 -13.11 -4.31
C PRO A 23 1.43 -12.48 -5.61
N SER A 24 0.73 -13.25 -6.45
CA SER A 24 0.18 -12.74 -7.71
C SER A 24 -0.86 -11.62 -7.51
N GLN A 25 -1.44 -11.49 -6.33
CA GLN A 25 -2.45 -10.49 -6.03
C GLN A 25 -1.87 -9.11 -5.73
N GLU A 26 -0.60 -9.02 -5.32
CA GLU A 26 0.04 -7.75 -4.97
C GLU A 26 -0.06 -6.75 -6.12
N LEU A 27 0.41 -7.17 -7.29
CA LEU A 27 0.40 -6.36 -8.51
C LEU A 27 -1.01 -6.10 -9.01
N ILE A 28 -1.90 -7.10 -8.97
CA ILE A 28 -3.31 -6.93 -9.39
C ILE A 28 -3.99 -5.86 -8.54
N PHE A 29 -3.83 -5.90 -7.22
CA PHE A 29 -4.44 -4.91 -6.34
C PHE A 29 -3.73 -3.56 -6.42
N ALA A 30 -2.42 -3.50 -6.61
CA ALA A 30 -1.72 -2.23 -6.85
C ALA A 30 -2.25 -1.51 -8.10
N GLU A 31 -2.54 -2.25 -9.17
CA GLU A 31 -3.20 -1.71 -10.37
C GLU A 31 -4.65 -1.28 -10.08
N ARG A 32 -5.43 -2.08 -9.34
CA ARG A 32 -6.82 -1.73 -8.97
C ARG A 32 -6.90 -0.56 -7.98
N LEU A 33 -5.86 -0.32 -7.20
CA LEU A 33 -5.65 0.88 -6.38
C LEU A 33 -5.18 2.09 -7.21
N GLY A 34 -4.98 1.94 -8.52
CA GLY A 34 -4.61 3.02 -9.43
C GLY A 34 -3.15 3.50 -9.28
N LEU A 35 -2.28 2.70 -8.65
CA LEU A 35 -0.86 3.03 -8.44
C LEU A 35 -0.02 2.78 -9.69
N PHE A 36 -0.51 1.89 -10.56
CA PHE A 36 0.05 1.54 -11.86
C PHE A 36 -1.09 1.46 -12.89
N ASP A 37 -0.75 1.51 -14.18
CA ASP A 37 -1.72 1.23 -15.24
C ASP A 37 -2.06 -0.27 -15.26
N GLU A 38 -3.30 -0.61 -15.64
CA GLU A 38 -3.76 -2.00 -15.70
C GLU A 38 -2.87 -2.84 -16.62
N GLY A 39 -2.40 -3.99 -16.11
CA GLY A 39 -1.49 -4.91 -16.80
C GLY A 39 -0.02 -4.47 -16.87
N THR A 40 0.40 -3.44 -16.12
CA THR A 40 1.76 -2.88 -16.20
C THR A 40 2.57 -2.99 -14.91
N ALA A 41 1.97 -3.36 -13.77
CA ALA A 41 2.67 -3.36 -12.48
C ALA A 41 3.83 -4.37 -12.43
N TRP A 42 3.78 -5.44 -13.21
CA TRP A 42 4.91 -6.38 -13.33
C TRP A 42 6.16 -5.73 -13.93
N MET A 43 6.02 -4.76 -14.83
CA MET A 43 7.17 -4.03 -15.39
C MET A 43 7.79 -3.10 -14.33
N ALA A 44 6.96 -2.56 -13.43
CA ALA A 44 7.40 -1.73 -12.33
C ALA A 44 8.17 -2.57 -11.30
N LEU A 45 7.68 -3.78 -10.98
CA LEU A 45 8.40 -4.76 -10.16
C LEU A 45 9.78 -5.10 -10.74
N GLU A 46 9.86 -5.46 -12.02
CA GLU A 46 11.14 -5.79 -12.69
C GLU A 46 12.15 -4.62 -12.71
N LYS A 47 11.66 -3.38 -12.61
CA LYS A 47 12.48 -2.16 -12.54
C LYS A 47 12.86 -1.75 -11.11
N GLY A 48 12.39 -2.49 -10.10
CA GLY A 48 12.57 -2.14 -8.68
C GLY A 48 11.71 -0.95 -8.24
N GLU A 49 10.69 -0.56 -9.00
CA GLU A 49 9.83 0.57 -8.60
C GLU A 49 8.99 0.26 -7.35
N THR A 50 8.74 -1.04 -7.06
CA THR A 50 7.97 -1.51 -5.92
C THR A 50 8.81 -1.83 -4.69
N ASP A 51 10.14 -1.77 -4.81
CA ASP A 51 11.07 -2.02 -3.71
C ASP A 51 10.97 -0.93 -2.63
N ILE A 52 11.52 -1.19 -1.44
CA ILE A 52 11.42 -0.30 -0.28
C ILE A 52 11.98 1.12 -0.57
N ASP A 53 13.00 1.22 -1.41
CA ASP A 53 13.62 2.46 -1.89
C ASP A 53 13.15 2.87 -3.31
N GLY A 54 12.19 2.14 -3.86
CA GLY A 54 11.59 2.37 -5.16
C GLY A 54 10.65 3.58 -5.22
N ARG A 55 10.09 3.81 -6.41
CA ARG A 55 9.16 4.92 -6.66
C ARG A 55 7.87 4.77 -5.87
N MET A 56 7.32 3.56 -5.76
CA MET A 56 6.07 3.23 -5.09
C MET A 56 6.28 1.94 -4.26
N PRO A 57 6.92 2.03 -3.08
CA PRO A 57 7.12 0.88 -2.21
C PRO A 57 5.79 0.16 -1.91
N LEU A 58 5.75 -1.13 -2.19
CA LEU A 58 4.63 -2.01 -1.87
C LEU A 58 5.01 -2.88 -0.68
N ASP A 59 4.11 -2.92 0.30
CA ASP A 59 4.24 -3.72 1.52
C ASP A 59 5.61 -3.64 2.23
N PRO A 60 6.12 -2.45 2.60
CA PRO A 60 7.36 -2.33 3.39
C PRO A 60 7.37 -3.20 4.66
N SER A 61 6.20 -3.52 5.24
CA SER A 61 6.11 -4.47 6.37
C SER A 61 6.49 -5.92 6.04
N GLY A 62 6.73 -6.24 4.76
CA GLY A 62 6.81 -7.61 4.24
C GLY A 62 5.45 -8.21 3.91
N GLY A 63 4.36 -7.47 4.16
CA GLY A 63 3.00 -7.83 3.76
C GLY A 63 2.53 -9.16 4.32
N VAL A 64 1.61 -9.80 3.59
CA VAL A 64 1.06 -11.10 4.00
C VAL A 64 2.04 -12.25 3.76
N ASN A 65 3.02 -12.04 2.88
CA ASN A 65 4.10 -13.00 2.59
C ASN A 65 4.98 -13.24 3.83
N ALA A 66 5.22 -12.21 4.65
CA ALA A 66 5.93 -12.35 5.91
C ALA A 66 5.04 -12.87 7.06
N THR A 67 3.79 -12.38 7.16
CA THR A 67 2.85 -12.79 8.21
C THR A 67 1.39 -12.64 7.81
N ASN A 68 0.58 -13.69 8.02
CA ASN A 68 -0.84 -13.70 7.66
C ASN A 68 -1.76 -13.99 8.85
N ALA A 69 -1.85 -13.04 9.79
CA ALA A 69 -2.88 -13.08 10.82
C ALA A 69 -4.24 -12.62 10.24
N ILE A 70 -4.92 -13.52 9.53
CA ILE A 70 -6.11 -13.25 8.69
C ILE A 70 -7.11 -12.29 9.33
N GLY A 71 -7.44 -12.47 10.62
CA GLY A 71 -8.43 -11.63 11.31
C GLY A 71 -7.98 -10.19 11.58
N SER A 72 -6.69 -9.91 11.65
CA SER A 72 -6.15 -8.57 11.99
C SER A 72 -5.31 -7.95 10.85
N THR A 73 -5.03 -8.69 9.79
CA THR A 73 -4.11 -8.30 8.72
C THR A 73 -4.50 -6.98 8.03
N ALA A 74 -5.78 -6.72 7.76
CA ALA A 74 -6.22 -5.45 7.16
C ALA A 74 -5.92 -4.25 8.09
N LEU A 75 -6.05 -4.44 9.42
CA LEU A 75 -5.73 -3.41 10.40
C LEU A 75 -4.21 -3.20 10.55
N GLN A 76 -3.42 -4.27 10.39
CA GLN A 76 -1.95 -4.16 10.39
C GLN A 76 -1.45 -3.30 9.23
N ARG A 77 -2.09 -3.38 8.04
CA ARG A 77 -1.76 -2.50 6.90
C ARG A 77 -2.03 -1.03 7.20
N ILE A 78 -3.12 -0.73 7.91
CA ILE A 78 -3.43 0.62 8.38
C ILE A 78 -2.38 1.09 9.41
N LEU A 79 -2.03 0.22 10.37
CA LEU A 79 -1.00 0.50 11.36
C LEU A 79 0.33 0.82 10.69
N GLU A 80 0.76 0.00 9.73
CA GLU A 80 2.02 0.20 9.02
C GLU A 80 2.03 1.51 8.24
N CYS A 81 0.95 1.83 7.50
CA CYS A 81 0.81 3.13 6.85
C CYS A 81 1.01 4.30 7.84
N ALA A 82 0.43 4.19 9.03
CA ALA A 82 0.58 5.21 10.06
C ALA A 82 2.02 5.28 10.61
N LEU A 83 2.69 4.14 10.81
CA LEU A 83 4.10 4.10 11.24
C LEU A 83 5.02 4.74 10.20
N GLN A 84 4.82 4.43 8.91
CA GLN A 84 5.58 5.01 7.80
C GLN A 84 5.42 6.52 7.74
N ILE A 85 4.18 7.04 7.84
CA ILE A 85 3.88 8.48 7.88
C ILE A 85 4.53 9.16 9.10
N MET A 86 4.49 8.50 10.26
CA MET A 86 5.04 9.04 11.51
C MET A 86 6.58 8.96 11.59
N GLY A 87 7.25 8.28 10.65
CA GLY A 87 8.69 8.03 10.74
C GLY A 87 9.05 7.04 11.87
N LYS A 88 8.18 6.07 12.13
CA LYS A 88 8.26 5.11 13.25
C LYS A 88 8.30 3.64 12.81
N ALA A 89 8.56 3.37 11.54
CA ALA A 89 8.62 2.00 11.01
C ALA A 89 9.98 1.31 11.17
N GLU A 90 10.87 1.85 12.01
CA GLU A 90 12.14 1.22 12.42
C GLU A 90 12.98 0.71 11.23
N GLU A 91 13.30 -0.59 11.18
CA GLU A 91 14.18 -1.20 10.18
C GLU A 91 13.60 -1.20 8.76
N HIS A 92 12.27 -1.08 8.63
CA HIS A 92 11.56 -1.07 7.35
C HIS A 92 10.93 0.28 7.03
N GLN A 93 11.42 1.36 7.65
CA GLN A 93 11.07 2.72 7.27
C GLN A 93 11.55 3.03 5.84
N VAL A 94 10.62 3.43 4.97
CA VAL A 94 11.00 3.84 3.60
C VAL A 94 11.90 5.07 3.64
N PRO A 95 12.92 5.18 2.76
CA PRO A 95 13.94 6.22 2.84
C PRO A 95 13.47 7.60 2.34
N LYS A 96 12.23 7.70 1.85
CA LYS A 96 11.61 8.95 1.39
C LYS A 96 10.55 9.43 2.38
N LYS A 97 10.18 10.72 2.30
CA LYS A 97 9.04 11.26 3.06
C LYS A 97 7.76 10.55 2.62
N VAL A 98 6.97 10.09 3.59
CA VAL A 98 5.63 9.54 3.37
C VAL A 98 4.61 10.57 3.87
N SER A 99 3.96 11.25 2.94
CA SER A 99 2.87 12.18 3.25
C SER A 99 1.51 11.52 3.11
N ASN A 100 1.29 10.66 2.11
CA ASN A 100 0.07 9.86 2.02
C ASN A 100 0.39 8.38 1.78
N ALA A 101 -0.38 7.52 2.42
CA ALA A 101 -0.27 6.07 2.28
C ALA A 101 -1.64 5.45 2.07
N VAL A 102 -1.69 4.30 1.39
CA VAL A 102 -2.94 3.55 1.19
C VAL A 102 -2.82 2.14 1.77
N ALA A 103 -3.77 1.78 2.62
CA ALA A 103 -3.93 0.43 3.14
C ALA A 103 -5.11 -0.25 2.45
N HIS A 104 -4.93 -1.51 2.06
CA HIS A 104 -5.94 -2.36 1.46
C HIS A 104 -6.16 -3.63 2.28
N GLY A 105 -7.43 -4.05 2.36
CA GLY A 105 -7.86 -5.29 2.99
C GLY A 105 -9.00 -5.91 2.19
N TRP A 106 -9.06 -7.24 2.17
CA TRP A 106 -10.20 -7.95 1.61
C TRP A 106 -10.53 -9.22 2.40
N GLY A 107 -11.78 -9.69 2.27
CA GLY A 107 -12.26 -10.92 2.92
C GLY A 107 -13.27 -11.69 2.08
N GLY A 108 -13.52 -12.94 2.45
CA GLY A 108 -14.40 -13.86 1.72
C GLY A 108 -13.77 -14.31 0.41
N VAL A 109 -14.49 -14.16 -0.71
CA VAL A 109 -13.95 -14.37 -2.07
C VAL A 109 -13.93 -13.01 -2.77
N THR A 110 -13.16 -12.07 -2.21
CA THR A 110 -13.16 -10.64 -2.60
C THR A 110 -14.53 -9.95 -2.49
N SER A 111 -15.42 -10.47 -1.64
CA SER A 111 -16.76 -9.93 -1.43
C SER A 111 -16.79 -8.75 -0.45
N TYR A 112 -15.72 -8.58 0.32
CA TYR A 112 -15.53 -7.46 1.25
C TYR A 112 -14.20 -6.80 0.94
N ILE A 113 -14.22 -5.49 0.69
CA ILE A 113 -13.04 -4.70 0.38
C ILE A 113 -13.01 -3.49 1.32
N THR A 114 -11.86 -3.24 1.92
CA THR A 114 -11.57 -2.02 2.67
C THR A 114 -10.38 -1.33 2.03
N VAL A 115 -10.50 -0.04 1.79
CA VAL A 115 -9.40 0.82 1.37
C VAL A 115 -9.37 2.02 2.30
N THR A 116 -8.21 2.32 2.87
CA THR A 116 -8.03 3.47 3.77
C THR A 116 -6.85 4.29 3.29
N VAL A 117 -7.08 5.57 3.06
CA VAL A 117 -6.01 6.53 2.75
C VAL A 117 -5.68 7.27 4.04
N LEU A 118 -4.41 7.31 4.40
CA LEU A 118 -3.87 8.04 5.53
C LEU A 118 -3.01 9.19 5.01
N GLY A 119 -3.02 10.32 5.73
CA GLY A 119 -2.22 11.50 5.40
C GLY A 119 -1.50 12.06 6.62
N ASP A 120 -0.38 12.75 6.41
CA ASP A 120 0.41 13.46 7.44
C ASP A 120 -0.26 14.76 7.94
N SER A 121 -1.32 15.20 7.26
CA SER A 121 -2.14 16.36 7.62
C SER A 121 -3.64 16.07 7.50
N PRO A 122 -4.49 16.59 8.42
CA PRO A 122 -5.93 16.43 8.31
C PRO A 122 -6.50 17.25 7.15
N GLY A 123 -7.14 16.58 6.20
CA GLY A 123 -7.85 17.21 5.08
C GLY A 123 -6.91 17.80 4.02
N ARG A 124 -7.18 17.46 2.76
CA ARG A 124 -6.79 18.28 1.61
C ARG A 124 -7.99 19.09 1.15
#